data_AF-A0A6N7FQU3-F1
#
_entry.id   AF-A0A6N7FQU3-F1
#
_cell.length_a   1.000
_cell.length_b   1.000
_cell.length_c   1.000
_cell.angle_alpha   90.00
_cell.angle_beta   90.00
_cell.angle_gamma   90.00
#
_symmetry.space_group_name_H-M   'P 1'
#
loop_
_entity.id
_entity.type
_entity.pdbx_description
1 polymer ?
#
loop_
_entity_poly.entity_id
_entity_poly.type
_entity_poly.pdbx_seq_one_letter_code
_entity_poly.pdbx_strand_id
1 'polypeptide(L)'
;MVAVTRTHRPGPGPFPAGSLAVRTGAIVVVAAGVLLGLSTRPSPDVTPEVVVVNDGPYPLAVSVGRPGDAGRIDLGAVQPESTRRFLEVLDQGGSWTVALRSGTVDLGQQEVASGELRAGWTVPETVHDRLAALGAEPVLNVDELAEVQGTSGSAPR
;
A
#
# COMPACT_ATOMS: atom_id res chain seq x y z
N MET A 1 -34.85 32.69 55.77
CA MET A 1 -35.79 33.82 55.52
C MET A 1 -35.68 34.15 54.05
N VAL A 2 -36.76 33.89 53.30
CA VAL A 2 -36.80 33.86 51.83
C VAL A 2 -37.20 35.24 51.31
N ALA A 3 -36.43 35.81 50.38
CA ALA A 3 -36.82 37.00 49.62
C ALA A 3 -36.68 36.69 48.12
N VAL A 4 -37.83 36.44 47.49
CA VAL A 4 -38.01 36.24 46.06
C VAL A 4 -38.32 37.60 45.44
N THR A 5 -37.50 38.05 44.50
CA THR A 5 -37.76 39.28 43.73
C THR A 5 -38.04 38.91 42.27
N ARG A 6 -39.33 38.85 41.93
CA ARG A 6 -39.89 39.05 40.57
C ARG A 6 -39.58 40.50 40.14
N THR A 7 -39.46 40.96 38.90
CA THR A 7 -39.64 40.46 37.52
C THR A 7 -39.25 41.66 36.64
N HIS A 8 -38.54 41.48 35.53
CA HIS A 8 -38.78 42.33 34.36
C HIS A 8 -38.55 41.53 33.08
N ARG A 9 -39.66 41.18 32.43
CA ARG A 9 -39.71 40.48 31.14
C ARG A 9 -39.78 41.57 30.06
N PRO A 10 -38.78 41.73 29.18
CA PRO A 10 -38.90 42.61 28.03
C PRO A 10 -39.95 42.04 27.06
N GLY A 11 -40.88 42.89 26.63
CA GLY A 11 -41.91 42.53 25.65
C GLY A 11 -41.32 42.36 24.25
N PRO A 12 -41.86 41.45 23.42
CA PRO A 12 -41.47 41.34 22.02
C PRO A 12 -42.00 42.55 21.24
N GLY A 13 -41.09 43.37 20.71
CA GLY A 13 -41.43 44.42 19.75
C GLY A 13 -41.90 43.83 18.41
N PRO A 14 -42.71 44.56 17.63
CA PRO A 14 -43.16 44.13 16.31
C PRO A 14 -41.98 44.11 15.34
N PHE A 15 -41.65 42.94 14.79
CA PHE A 15 -40.71 42.85 13.67
C PHE A 15 -41.36 43.44 12.42
N PRO A 16 -40.68 44.34 11.68
CA PRO A 16 -41.19 44.83 10.41
C PRO A 16 -41.27 43.67 9.41
N ALA A 17 -42.45 43.52 8.79
CA ALA A 17 -42.71 42.62 7.69
C ALA A 17 -41.93 43.07 6.44
N GLY A 18 -40.65 42.71 6.39
CA GLY A 18 -39.79 42.85 5.22
C GLY A 18 -39.82 41.57 4.39
N SER A 19 -40.65 41.58 3.34
CA SER A 19 -40.47 40.90 2.05
C SER A 19 -39.42 39.77 1.99
N LEU A 20 -39.90 38.53 2.15
CA LEU A 20 -39.21 37.31 1.67
C LEU A 20 -39.20 37.29 0.14
N ALA A 21 -38.33 38.12 -0.45
CA ALA A 21 -37.96 38.01 -1.85
C ALA A 21 -36.98 36.84 -2.02
N VAL A 22 -37.50 35.73 -2.53
CA VAL A 22 -36.84 34.80 -3.46
C VAL A 22 -35.31 34.71 -3.30
N ARG A 23 -34.85 33.84 -2.40
CA ARG A 23 -33.47 33.30 -2.39
C ARG A 23 -33.46 31.77 -2.39
N THR A 24 -34.53 31.15 -2.86
CA THR A 24 -34.69 29.69 -2.96
C THR A 24 -34.37 29.21 -4.37
N GLY A 25 -33.20 29.60 -4.89
CA GLY A 25 -32.76 29.20 -6.24
C GLY A 25 -31.26 28.88 -6.32
N ALA A 26 -30.44 29.51 -5.47
CA ALA A 26 -28.99 29.35 -5.51
C ALA A 26 -28.47 28.11 -4.76
N ILE A 27 -29.22 27.55 -3.80
CA ILE A 27 -28.72 26.45 -2.95
C ILE A 27 -28.80 25.09 -3.67
N VAL A 28 -29.82 24.86 -4.51
CA VAL A 28 -30.00 23.59 -5.22
C VAL A 28 -28.94 23.40 -6.33
N VAL A 29 -28.52 24.49 -6.99
CA VAL A 29 -27.48 24.44 -8.03
C VAL A 29 -26.10 24.11 -7.45
N VAL A 30 -25.78 24.58 -6.24
CA VAL A 30 -24.51 24.27 -5.57
C VAL A 30 -24.48 22.81 -5.10
N ALA A 31 -25.58 22.28 -4.56
CA ALA A 31 -25.65 20.87 -4.14
C ALA A 31 -25.52 19.89 -5.32
N ALA A 32 -26.14 20.21 -6.47
CA ALA A 32 -25.99 19.43 -7.69
C ALA A 32 -24.56 19.50 -8.26
N GLY A 33 -23.93 20.69 -8.25
CA GLY A 33 -22.55 20.88 -8.71
C GLY A 33 -21.52 20.10 -7.89
N VAL A 34 -21.69 20.00 -6.56
CA VAL A 34 -20.81 19.22 -5.68
C VAL A 34 -20.96 17.71 -5.90
N LEU A 35 -22.18 17.23 -6.15
CA LEU A 35 -22.43 15.81 -6.43
C LEU A 35 -21.92 15.38 -7.82
N LEU A 36 -22.01 16.23 -8.84
CA LEU A 36 -21.42 15.97 -10.16
C LEU A 36 -19.90 16.17 -10.19
N GLY A 37 -19.35 17.06 -9.36
CA GLY A 37 -17.91 17.31 -9.27
C GLY A 37 -17.10 16.18 -8.63
N LEU A 38 -17.71 15.35 -7.79
CA LEU A 38 -17.01 14.25 -7.10
C LEU A 38 -16.82 13.00 -7.97
N SER A 39 -17.57 12.86 -9.06
CA SER A 39 -17.62 11.64 -9.89
C SER A 39 -16.57 11.58 -11.01
N THR A 40 -15.74 12.61 -11.16
CA THR A 40 -14.73 12.70 -12.24
C THR A 40 -13.30 12.48 -11.76
N ARG A 41 -13.11 11.95 -10.54
CA ARG A 41 -11.76 11.56 -10.10
C ARG A 41 -11.28 10.44 -11.01
N PRO A 42 -10.15 10.62 -11.73
CA PRO A 42 -9.54 9.53 -12.48
C PRO A 42 -9.35 8.36 -11.51
N SER A 43 -9.83 7.18 -11.89
CA SER A 43 -9.47 5.96 -11.16
C SER A 43 -7.94 5.90 -11.12
N PRO A 44 -7.33 5.59 -9.96
CA PRO A 44 -5.88 5.43 -9.91
C PRO A 44 -5.50 4.33 -10.91
N ASP A 45 -4.54 4.64 -11.78
CA ASP A 45 -4.02 3.64 -12.70
C ASP A 45 -3.45 2.48 -11.88
N VAL A 46 -3.88 1.27 -12.21
CA VAL A 46 -3.40 0.03 -11.59
C VAL A 46 -2.54 -0.70 -12.61
N THR A 47 -1.36 -1.11 -12.18
CA THR A 47 -0.55 -2.06 -12.92
C THR A 47 -1.11 -3.47 -12.65
N PRO A 48 -1.46 -4.23 -13.70
CA PRO A 48 -2.15 -5.50 -13.53
C PRO A 48 -1.29 -6.52 -12.78
N GLU A 49 0.03 -6.49 -12.99
CA GLU A 49 0.95 -7.47 -12.45
C GLU A 49 2.36 -6.87 -12.26
N VAL A 50 2.98 -7.22 -11.13
CA VAL A 50 4.41 -7.05 -10.83
C VAL A 50 4.98 -8.42 -10.53
N VAL A 51 6.03 -8.81 -11.25
CA VAL A 51 6.68 -10.11 -11.11
C VAL A 51 8.07 -9.92 -10.54
N VAL A 52 8.33 -10.54 -9.39
CA VAL A 52 9.63 -10.51 -8.71
C VAL A 52 10.19 -11.91 -8.65
N VAL A 53 11.40 -12.08 -9.17
CA VAL A 53 12.15 -13.34 -9.17
C VAL A 53 13.25 -13.25 -8.11
N ASN A 54 13.19 -14.14 -7.12
CA ASN A 54 14.20 -14.27 -6.07
C ASN A 54 14.91 -15.61 -6.24
N ASP A 55 16.02 -15.62 -6.97
CA ASP A 55 16.83 -16.82 -7.19
C ASP A 55 17.78 -17.12 -6.01
N GLY A 56 17.82 -16.25 -5.01
CA GLY A 56 18.67 -16.44 -3.84
C GLY A 56 18.00 -17.22 -2.70
N PRO A 57 18.81 -17.63 -1.71
CA PRO A 57 18.38 -18.55 -0.66
C PRO A 57 17.73 -17.85 0.56
N TYR A 58 17.39 -16.56 0.43
CA TYR A 58 16.87 -15.74 1.53
C TYR A 58 15.47 -15.22 1.20
N PRO A 59 14.53 -15.22 2.16
CA PRO A 59 13.24 -14.56 1.98
C PRO A 59 13.42 -13.03 1.96
N LEU A 60 12.68 -12.36 1.09
CA LEU A 60 12.75 -10.90 0.90
C LEU A 60 11.37 -10.26 1.01
N ALA A 61 11.19 -9.30 1.90
CA ALA A 61 10.06 -8.38 1.87
C ALA A 61 10.31 -7.31 0.81
N VAL A 62 9.31 -7.10 -0.05
CA VAL A 62 9.39 -6.17 -1.19
C VAL A 62 8.40 -5.04 -0.97
N SER A 63 8.88 -3.81 -1.09
CA SER A 63 8.02 -2.63 -1.14
C SER A 63 8.36 -1.79 -2.36
N VAL A 64 7.37 -1.10 -2.91
CA VAL A 64 7.52 -0.28 -4.11
C VAL A 64 7.08 1.15 -3.86
N GLY A 65 7.71 2.10 -4.53
CA GLY A 65 7.32 3.51 -4.49
C GLY A 65 7.79 4.24 -5.73
N ARG A 66 7.58 5.55 -5.76
CA ARG A 66 8.08 6.42 -6.82
C ARG A 66 9.50 6.92 -6.48
N PRO A 67 10.40 7.06 -7.46
CA PRO A 67 11.70 7.70 -7.24
C PRO A 67 11.55 9.10 -6.62
N GLY A 68 12.29 9.35 -5.55
CA GLY A 68 12.26 10.62 -4.80
C GLY A 68 11.07 10.80 -3.85
N ASP A 69 10.15 9.84 -3.77
CA ASP A 69 9.04 9.86 -2.82
C ASP A 69 9.35 9.01 -1.57
N ALA A 70 8.85 9.44 -0.41
CA ALA A 70 8.94 8.70 0.84
C ALA A 70 7.83 7.63 0.95
N GLY A 71 6.73 7.79 0.21
CA GLY A 71 5.62 6.85 0.16
C GLY A 71 6.03 5.51 -0.45
N ARG A 72 5.74 4.41 0.26
CA ARG A 72 5.96 3.04 -0.22
C ARG A 72 4.73 2.18 0.04
N ILE A 73 4.50 1.23 -0.86
CA ILE A 73 3.46 0.21 -0.78
C ILE A 73 4.17 -1.12 -0.52
N ASP A 74 3.80 -1.79 0.57
CA ASP A 74 4.30 -3.12 0.87
C ASP A 74 3.58 -4.14 -0.02
N LEU A 75 4.34 -4.88 -0.83
CA LEU A 75 3.80 -5.95 -1.68
C LEU A 75 3.76 -7.28 -0.93
N GLY A 76 4.62 -7.45 0.08
CA GLY A 76 4.78 -8.67 0.86
C GLY A 76 6.10 -9.40 0.58
N ALA A 77 6.17 -10.65 1.02
CA ALA A 77 7.41 -11.44 0.97
C ALA A 77 7.54 -12.32 -0.27
N VAL A 78 8.73 -12.42 -0.85
CA VAL A 78 9.12 -13.38 -1.86
C VAL A 78 9.98 -14.44 -1.19
N GLN A 79 9.63 -15.71 -1.37
CA GLN A 79 10.35 -16.82 -0.73
C GLN A 79 11.71 -17.08 -1.41
N PRO A 80 12.64 -17.77 -0.75
CA PRO A 80 13.85 -18.26 -1.39
C PRO A 80 13.54 -19.00 -2.69
N GLU A 81 14.40 -18.85 -3.70
CA GLU A 81 14.37 -19.62 -4.95
C GLU A 81 12.97 -19.66 -5.60
N SER A 82 12.27 -18.53 -5.57
CA SER A 82 10.87 -18.45 -5.97
C SER A 82 10.58 -17.21 -6.81
N THR A 83 9.55 -17.34 -7.65
CA THR A 83 8.97 -16.20 -8.37
C THR A 83 7.62 -15.87 -7.75
N ARG A 84 7.41 -14.60 -7.39
CA ARG A 84 6.12 -14.12 -6.88
C ARG A 84 5.51 -13.08 -7.80
N ARG A 85 4.20 -13.21 -8.00
CA ARG A 85 3.36 -12.29 -8.77
C ARG A 85 2.48 -11.51 -7.81
N PHE A 86 2.50 -10.19 -7.93
CA PHE A 86 1.64 -9.28 -7.19
C PHE A 86 0.65 -8.66 -8.17
N LEU A 87 -0.64 -8.83 -7.91
CA LEU A 87 -1.71 -8.35 -8.80
C LEU A 87 -2.27 -7.02 -8.30
N GLU A 88 -2.83 -6.24 -9.22
CA GLU A 88 -3.56 -5.00 -8.91
C GLU A 88 -2.74 -3.98 -8.10
N VAL A 89 -1.47 -3.81 -8.46
CA VAL A 89 -0.56 -2.90 -7.77
C VAL A 89 -0.77 -1.47 -8.28
N LEU A 90 -0.89 -0.48 -7.40
CA LEU A 90 -1.03 0.92 -7.79
C LEU A 90 0.15 1.35 -8.69
N ASP A 91 -0.16 1.90 -9.87
CA ASP A 91 0.86 2.34 -10.80
C ASP A 91 1.62 3.54 -10.23
N GLN A 92 2.95 3.41 -10.15
CA GLN A 92 3.85 4.46 -9.66
C GLN A 92 4.38 5.36 -10.80
N GLY A 93 4.12 5.00 -12.06
CA GLY A 93 4.57 5.69 -13.25
C GLY A 93 5.57 4.89 -14.09
N GLY A 94 6.42 5.59 -14.85
CA GLY A 94 7.39 4.97 -15.76
C GLY A 94 8.57 4.28 -15.07
N SER A 95 8.97 4.77 -13.90
CA SER A 95 10.04 4.19 -13.08
C SER A 95 9.59 4.03 -11.63
N TRP A 96 10.08 2.96 -11.02
CA TRP A 96 9.68 2.48 -9.71
C TRP A 96 10.92 2.35 -8.85
N THR A 97 10.79 2.61 -7.56
CA THR A 97 11.83 2.29 -6.58
C THR A 97 11.41 1.05 -5.82
N VAL A 98 12.16 -0.03 -5.98
CA VAL A 98 11.97 -1.28 -5.27
C VAL A 98 12.86 -1.30 -4.04
N ALA A 99 12.27 -1.35 -2.86
CA ALA A 99 12.97 -1.51 -1.59
C ALA A 99 12.92 -2.97 -1.15
N LEU A 100 14.08 -3.50 -0.76
CA LEU A 100 14.23 -4.88 -0.32
C LEU A 100 14.62 -4.92 1.15
N ARG A 101 14.02 -5.86 1.89
CA ARG A 101 14.34 -6.10 3.30
C ARG A 101 14.32 -7.59 3.59
N SER A 102 15.22 -8.08 4.45
CA SER A 102 15.11 -9.42 5.03
C SER A 102 15.09 -9.32 6.55
N GLY A 103 13.98 -9.73 7.18
CA GLY A 103 13.76 -9.51 8.60
C GLY A 103 13.86 -8.03 8.99
N THR A 104 14.84 -7.69 9.82
CA THR A 104 15.13 -6.31 10.26
C THR A 104 16.19 -5.60 9.43
N VAL A 105 16.79 -6.29 8.44
CA VAL A 105 17.91 -5.78 7.64
C VAL A 105 17.39 -5.12 6.37
N ASP A 106 17.63 -3.81 6.24
CA ASP A 106 17.40 -3.06 4.99
C ASP A 106 18.53 -3.34 3.99
N LEU A 107 18.15 -3.82 2.80
CA LEU A 107 19.06 -4.21 1.75
C LEU A 107 19.25 -3.12 0.70
N GLY A 108 18.52 -2.03 0.83
CA GLY A 108 18.59 -0.87 -0.03
C GLY A 108 17.42 -0.77 -1.00
N GLN A 109 17.59 0.14 -1.94
CA GLN A 109 16.61 0.48 -2.95
C GLN A 109 17.23 0.38 -4.33
N GLN A 110 16.43 -0.05 -5.31
CA GLN A 110 16.82 -0.07 -6.70
C GLN A 110 15.75 0.61 -7.54
N GLU A 111 16.19 1.48 -8.44
CA GLU A 111 15.31 2.03 -9.45
C GLU A 111 15.16 1.02 -10.60
N VAL A 112 13.92 0.73 -10.96
CA VAL A 112 13.55 -0.28 -11.94
C VAL A 112 12.51 0.32 -12.89
N ALA A 113 12.63 0.04 -14.18
CA ALA A 113 11.61 0.46 -15.15
C ALA A 113 10.31 -0.33 -14.93
N SER A 114 9.15 0.31 -15.11
CA SER A 114 7.86 -0.38 -14.93
C SER A 114 7.69 -1.57 -15.88
N GLY A 115 8.25 -1.49 -17.09
CA GLY A 115 8.27 -2.60 -18.05
C GLY A 115 9.10 -3.80 -17.58
N GLU A 116 10.16 -3.58 -16.82
CA GLU A 116 11.02 -4.64 -16.29
C GLU A 116 10.33 -5.40 -15.16
N LEU A 117 9.65 -4.69 -14.26
CA LEU A 117 8.81 -5.31 -13.22
C LEU A 117 7.69 -6.17 -13.79
N ARG A 118 7.10 -5.76 -14.92
CA ARG A 118 6.07 -6.55 -15.63
C ARG A 118 6.64 -7.76 -16.36
N ALA A 119 7.90 -7.68 -16.79
CA ALA A 119 8.58 -8.75 -17.51
C ALA A 119 9.14 -9.86 -16.59
N GLY A 120 9.24 -9.61 -15.29
CA GLY A 120 9.93 -10.49 -14.34
C GLY A 120 11.27 -9.91 -13.96
N TRP A 121 11.25 -8.96 -13.04
CA TRP A 121 12.48 -8.39 -12.51
C TRP A 121 13.14 -9.36 -11.55
N THR A 122 14.42 -9.65 -11.80
CA THR A 122 15.24 -10.52 -10.95
C THR A 122 15.99 -9.71 -9.91
N VAL A 123 15.92 -10.15 -8.66
CA VAL A 123 16.67 -9.57 -7.56
C VAL A 123 18.18 -9.70 -7.85
N PRO A 124 18.97 -8.62 -7.78
CA PRO A 124 20.41 -8.71 -8.06
C PRO A 124 21.15 -9.58 -7.05
N GLU A 125 22.13 -10.34 -7.53
CA GLU A 125 23.00 -11.19 -6.71
C GLU A 125 23.70 -10.43 -5.58
N THR A 126 24.02 -9.16 -5.79
CA THR A 126 24.64 -8.28 -4.76
C THR A 126 23.80 -8.14 -3.49
N VAL A 127 22.48 -8.35 -3.57
CA VAL A 127 21.58 -8.37 -2.41
C VAL A 127 21.84 -9.61 -1.55
N HIS A 128 22.04 -10.76 -2.19
CA HIS A 128 22.34 -12.03 -1.53
C HIS A 128 23.75 -12.03 -0.95
N ASP A 129 24.73 -11.49 -1.68
CA ASP A 129 26.10 -11.30 -1.18
C ASP A 129 26.10 -10.45 0.09
N ARG A 130 25.32 -9.36 0.10
CA ARG A 130 25.19 -8.49 1.27
C ARG A 130 24.57 -9.23 2.46
N LEU A 131 23.57 -10.06 2.25
CA LEU A 131 22.96 -10.88 3.32
C LEU A 131 23.95 -11.91 3.86
N ALA A 132 24.66 -12.62 2.98
CA ALA A 132 25.69 -13.58 3.37
C ALA A 132 26.81 -12.89 4.18
N ALA A 133 27.26 -11.71 3.75
CA ALA A 133 28.26 -10.92 4.45
C ALA A 133 27.79 -10.44 5.85
N LEU A 134 26.49 -10.29 6.05
CA LEU A 134 25.88 -9.95 7.34
C LEU A 134 25.64 -11.19 8.23
N GLY A 135 26.01 -12.38 7.76
CA GLY A 135 25.84 -13.64 8.49
C GLY A 135 24.39 -14.11 8.56
N ALA A 136 23.53 -13.71 7.61
CA ALA A 136 22.21 -14.29 7.50
C ALA A 136 22.34 -15.78 7.15
N GLU A 137 21.57 -16.63 7.82
CA GLU A 137 21.51 -18.04 7.48
C GLU A 137 20.53 -18.27 6.33
N PRO A 138 20.92 -19.01 5.28
CA PRO A 138 20.00 -19.51 4.27
C PRO A 138 18.81 -20.23 4.90
N VAL A 139 17.60 -19.94 4.44
CA VAL A 139 16.44 -20.73 4.85
C VAL A 139 16.49 -22.02 4.03
N LEU A 140 16.88 -23.12 4.65
CA LEU A 140 16.80 -24.43 4.02
C LEU A 140 15.34 -24.71 3.64
N ASN A 141 15.09 -24.94 2.36
CA ASN A 141 13.77 -25.26 1.87
C ASN A 141 13.30 -26.57 2.52
N VAL A 142 12.12 -26.54 3.14
CA VAL A 142 11.58 -27.68 3.92
C VAL A 142 11.32 -28.89 3.04
N ASP A 143 11.17 -28.70 1.73
CA ASP A 143 11.08 -29.78 0.74
C ASP A 143 12.36 -30.64 0.69
N GLU A 144 13.53 -30.04 0.93
CA GLU A 144 14.79 -30.77 1.08
C GLU A 144 14.79 -31.62 2.37
N LEU A 145 14.16 -31.13 3.44
CA LEU A 145 14.02 -31.89 4.69
C LEU A 145 13.05 -33.08 4.56
N ALA A 146 12.08 -33.00 3.65
CA ALA A 146 11.16 -34.12 3.37
C ALA A 146 11.86 -35.23 2.56
N GLU A 147 12.76 -34.89 1.64
CA GLU A 147 13.50 -35.86 0.84
C GLU A 147 14.54 -36.63 1.68
N VAL A 148 15.19 -35.96 2.64
CA VAL A 148 16.16 -36.59 3.56
C VAL A 148 15.49 -37.62 4.49
N GLN A 149 14.22 -37.44 4.86
CA GLN A 149 13.51 -38.39 5.75
C GLN A 149 12.93 -39.61 5.01
N GLY A 150 12.82 -39.58 3.68
CA GLY A 150 12.21 -40.66 2.88
C GLY A 150 13.14 -41.85 2.57
N THR A 151 14.46 -41.71 2.72
CA THR A 151 15.43 -42.73 2.26
C THR A 151 15.79 -43.79 3.30
N SER A 152 15.27 -43.72 4.53
CA SER A 152 15.71 -44.60 5.62
C SER A 152 14.89 -45.89 5.82
N GLY A 153 14.00 -46.26 4.87
CA GLY A 153 12.99 -47.32 5.11
C GLY A 153 12.70 -48.25 3.94
N SER A 154 13.69 -48.87 3.30
CA SER A 154 13.43 -50.04 2.46
C SER A 154 14.60 -51.01 2.44
N ALA A 155 14.67 -51.87 3.46
CA ALA A 155 15.41 -53.12 3.38
C ALA A 155 14.43 -54.21 2.89
N PRO A 156 14.61 -54.77 1.68
CA PRO A 156 13.81 -55.90 1.24
C PRO A 156 14.19 -57.16 2.04
N ARG A 157 13.18 -57.90 2.48
CA ARG A 157 13.31 -59.28 2.97
C ARG A 157 13.11 -60.25 1.83
#